data_AF-K8E2R8-F1
#
_entry.id   AF-K8E2R8-F1
#
_cell.length_a   1.000
_cell.length_b   1.000
_cell.length_c   1.000
_cell.angle_alpha   90.00
_cell.angle_beta   90.00
_cell.angle_gamma   90.00
#
_symmetry.space_group_name_H-M   'P 1'
#
loop_
_entity.id
_entity.type
_entity.pdbx_description
1 polymer ?
#
loop_
_entity_poly.entity_id
_entity_poly.type
_entity_poly.pdbx_seq_one_letter_code
_entity_poly.pdbx_strand_id
1 'polypeptide(L)' 'MARGNKEVKVEVRETERNTEDFVELELFINDEKIGTVQQEGKKNPTVSIKDGKSFVVKTVDAGINDLIMDYNLHN' A
#
# COMPACT_ATOMS: atom_id res chain seq x y z
N MET A 1 19.02 2.89 27.85
CA MET A 1 18.74 2.68 26.41
C MET A 1 17.30 2.24 26.27
N ALA A 2 16.36 3.17 26.14
CA ALA A 2 14.97 2.82 25.89
C ALA A 2 14.83 2.51 24.40
N ARG A 3 14.67 1.24 24.04
CA ARG A 3 14.11 0.88 22.73
C ARG A 3 12.67 1.39 22.75
N GLY A 4 12.45 2.62 22.30
CA GLY A 4 11.11 3.11 22.08
C GLY A 4 10.45 2.19 21.07
N ASN A 5 9.42 1.46 21.50
CA ASN A 5 8.52 0.78 20.57
C ASN A 5 7.87 1.87 19.72
N LYS A 6 8.39 2.11 18.51
CA LYS A 6 7.66 2.90 17.52
C LYS A 6 6.49 2.03 17.07
N GLU A 7 5.31 2.28 17.63
CA GLU A 7 4.07 1.75 17.05
C GLU A 7 3.88 2.41 15.67
N VAL A 8 3.85 1.59 14.63
CA VAL A 8 3.59 2.03 13.27
C VAL A 8 2.13 1.73 12.98
N LYS A 9 1.30 2.77 12.88
CA LYS A 9 -0.10 2.62 12.51
C LYS A 9 -0.19 2.57 11.00
N VAL A 10 -0.62 1.42 10.48
CA VAL A 10 -0.92 1.22 9.06
C VAL A 10 -2.42 1.30 8.87
N GLU A 11 -2.87 2.16 7.96
CA GLU A 11 -4.26 2.27 7.57
C GLU A 11 -4.42 1.93 6.10
N VAL A 12 -5.42 1.11 5.79
CA VAL A 12 -5.85 0.83 4.42
C VAL A 12 -7.18 1.52 4.22
N ARG A 13 -7.26 2.38 3.20
CA ARG A 13 -8.46 3.14 2.87
C ARG A 13 -8.93 2.75 1.47
N GLU A 14 -10.20 2.40 1.36
CA GLU A 14 -10.87 2.21 0.07
C GLU A 14 -11.13 3.56 -0.59
N THR A 15 -11.08 3.61 -1.92
CA THR A 15 -11.42 4.82 -2.67
C THR A 15 -12.82 4.74 -3.28
N GLU A 16 -13.38 5.89 -3.62
CA GLU A 16 -14.65 6.00 -4.36
C GLU A 16 -14.59 5.37 -5.75
N ARG A 17 -13.39 5.02 -6.24
CA ARG A 17 -13.20 4.34 -7.53
C ARG A 17 -13.50 2.85 -7.44
N ASN A 18 -13.71 2.31 -6.25
CA ASN A 18 -14.07 0.91 -6.06
C ASN A 18 -15.39 0.58 -6.78
N THR A 19 -15.32 -0.40 -7.67
CA THR A 19 -16.44 -0.98 -8.40
C THR A 19 -16.36 -2.50 -8.30
N GLU A 20 -17.37 -3.22 -8.80
CA GLU A 20 -17.36 -4.69 -8.81
C GLU A 20 -16.15 -5.28 -9.57
N ASP A 21 -15.64 -4.55 -10.56
CA ASP A 21 -14.53 -4.97 -11.43
C ASP A 21 -13.22 -4.21 -11.17
N PHE A 22 -13.18 -3.28 -10.22
CA PHE A 22 -11.99 -2.51 -9.92
C PHE A 22 -11.90 -2.19 -8.43
N VAL A 23 -10.82 -2.61 -7.80
CA VAL A 23 -10.51 -2.29 -6.41
C VAL A 23 -9.28 -1.40 -6.38
N GLU A 24 -9.35 -0.30 -5.65
CA GLU A 24 -8.25 0.61 -5.36
C GLU A 24 -8.19 0.87 -3.86
N LEU A 25 -7.03 0.57 -3.29
CA LEU A 25 -6.72 0.72 -1.89
C LEU A 25 -5.57 1.70 -1.74
N GLU A 26 -5.75 2.70 -0.90
CA GLU A 26 -4.68 3.61 -0.51
C GLU A 26 -4.11 3.19 0.84
N LEU A 27 -2.78 3.16 0.94
CA LEU A 27 -2.09 2.84 2.18
C LEU A 27 -1.53 4.10 2.81
N PHE A 28 -1.75 4.21 4.12
CA PHE A 28 -1.25 5.30 4.94
C PHE A 28 -0.45 4.75 6.12
N ILE A 29 0.69 5.39 6.42
CA ILE A 29 1.45 5.19 7.65
C ILE A 29 1.52 6.52 8.38
N ASN A 30 1.08 6.57 9.64
CA ASN A 30 1.07 7.81 10.45
C ASN A 30 0.43 9.00 9.70
N ASP A 31 -0.71 8.78 9.05
CA ASP A 31 -1.43 9.75 8.20
C ASP A 31 -0.71 10.19 6.90
N GLU A 32 0.45 9.62 6.58
CA GLU A 32 1.14 9.83 5.31
C GLU A 32 0.78 8.74 4.29
N LYS A 33 0.31 9.14 3.10
CA LYS A 33 0.07 8.20 1.99
C LYS A 33 1.39 7.67 1.46
N ILE A 34 1.61 6.36 1.56
CA ILE A 34 2.84 5.70 1.10
C ILE A 34 2.68 5.12 -0.31
N GLY A 35 1.45 4.81 -0.72
CA GLY A 35 1.16 4.30 -2.05
C GLY A 35 -0.27 3.80 -2.21
N THR A 36 -0.51 3.14 -3.32
CA THR A 36 -1.81 2.58 -3.70
C THR A 36 -1.67 1.18 -4.28
N VAL A 37 -2.62 0.30 -3.97
CA VAL A 37 -2.77 -1.02 -4.59
C VAL A 37 -4.05 -1.01 -5.41
N GLN A 38 -3.94 -1.35 -6.70
CA GLN A 38 -5.06 -1.40 -7.64
C GLN A 38 -5.21 -2.81 -8.19
N GLN A 39 -6.42 -3.31 -8.29
CA GLN A 39 -6.72 -4.61 -8.90
C GLN A 39 -7.92 -4.47 -9.84
N GLU A 40 -7.68 -4.76 -11.12
CA GLU A 40 -8.74 -4.86 -12.13
C GLU A 40 -9.26 -6.30 -12.20
N GLY A 41 -10.46 -6.53 -11.66
CA GLY A 41 -11.15 -7.81 -11.68
C GLY A 41 -10.29 -8.95 -11.14
N LYS A 42 -10.04 -9.96 -11.99
CA LYS A 42 -9.20 -11.13 -11.65
C LYS A 42 -7.73 -11.00 -12.07
N LYS A 43 -7.29 -9.81 -12.48
CA LYS A 43 -5.87 -9.58 -12.79
C LYS A 43 -5.05 -9.50 -11.52
N ASN A 44 -3.76 -9.64 -11.69
CA ASN A 44 -2.79 -9.40 -10.64
C ASN A 44 -2.85 -7.93 -10.17
N PRO A 45 -2.74 -7.66 -8.85
CA PRO A 45 -2.72 -6.29 -8.35
C PRO A 45 -1.49 -5.53 -8.83
N THR A 46 -1.65 -4.24 -9.07
CA THR A 46 -0.59 -3.28 -9.36
C THR A 46 -0.40 -2.38 -8.15
N VAL A 47 0.84 -2.28 -7.70
CA VAL A 47 1.26 -1.37 -6.64
C VAL A 47 1.84 -0.13 -7.30
N SER A 48 1.44 1.04 -6.83
CA SER A 48 2.08 2.32 -7.18
C SER A 48 2.60 2.96 -5.90
N ILE A 49 3.91 3.24 -5.86
CA ILE A 49 4.57 3.87 -4.71
C ILE A 49 4.62 5.39 -4.90
N LYS A 50 4.80 6.14 -3.81
CA LYS A 50 4.87 7.62 -3.83
C LYS A 50 5.91 8.19 -4.80
N ASP A 51 7.00 7.46 -5.04
CA ASP A 51 8.07 7.83 -5.98
C ASP A 51 7.72 7.64 -7.46
N GLY A 52 6.45 7.30 -7.78
CA GLY A 52 5.96 7.17 -9.15
C GLY A 52 6.35 5.87 -9.84
N LYS A 53 7.05 4.96 -9.16
CA LYS A 53 7.27 3.60 -9.66
C LYS A 53 6.00 2.77 -9.46
N SER A 54 5.72 1.89 -10.40
CA SER A 54 4.65 0.90 -10.29
C SER A 54 5.14 -0.48 -10.68
N PHE A 55 4.61 -1.50 -10.02
CA PHE A 55 4.95 -2.89 -10.27
C PHE A 55 3.77 -3.81 -9.96
N VAL A 56 3.74 -4.97 -10.62
CA VAL A 56 2.67 -5.96 -10.48
C VAL A 56 3.07 -7.00 -9.43
N VAL A 57 2.15 -7.31 -8.52
CA VAL A 57 2.32 -8.30 -7.46
C VAL A 57 1.32 -9.44 -7.62
N LYS A 58 1.55 -10.56 -6.92
CA LYS A 58 0.65 -11.72 -7.02
C LYS A 58 -0.64 -11.57 -6.22
N THR A 59 -0.59 -10.85 -5.10
CA THR A 59 -1.71 -10.66 -4.18
C THR A 59 -1.68 -9.27 -3.57
N VAL A 60 -2.84 -8.79 -3.10
CA VAL A 60 -2.96 -7.49 -2.43
C VAL A 60 -2.06 -7.45 -1.19
N ASP A 61 -2.02 -8.53 -0.40
CA ASP A 61 -1.18 -8.63 0.80
C ASP A 61 0.32 -8.49 0.49
N ALA A 62 0.77 -9.03 -0.64
CA ALA A 62 2.16 -8.88 -1.07
C ALA A 62 2.45 -7.39 -1.38
N GLY A 63 1.52 -6.73 -2.09
CA GLY A 63 1.66 -5.30 -2.40
C GLY A 63 1.63 -4.39 -1.16
N ILE A 64 0.80 -4.72 -0.18
CA ILE A 64 0.77 -4.01 1.11
C ILE A 64 2.12 -4.16 1.84
N ASN A 65 2.65 -5.39 1.93
CA ASN A 65 3.95 -5.62 2.56
C ASN A 65 5.09 -4.90 1.85
N ASP A 66 5.11 -4.94 0.51
CA ASP A 66 6.14 -4.26 -0.29
C ASP A 66 6.11 -2.73 -0.03
N LEU A 67 4.92 -2.12 0.07
CA LEU A 67 4.76 -0.71 0.42
C LEU A 67 5.29 -0.37 1.81
N ILE A 68 5.00 -1.21 2.81
CA ILE A 68 5.49 -1.01 4.18
C ILE A 68 7.01 -1.17 4.24
N MET A 69 7.57 -2.14 3.50
CA MET A 69 9.01 -2.36 3.42
C MET A 69 9.73 -1.18 2.75
N ASP A 70 9.20 -0.67 1.64
CA ASP A 70 9.72 0.49 0.94
C ASP A 70 9.75 1.73 1.85
N TYR A 71 8.64 2.01 2.54
CA TYR A 71 8.56 3.10 3.50
C TYR A 71 9.61 3.00 4.62
N ASN A 72 9.79 1.81 5.20
CA ASN A 72 10.78 1.60 6.28
C ASN A 72 12.24 1.69 5.81
N LEU A 73 12.53 1.50 4.51
CA LEU A 73 13.88 1.60 3.96
C LEU A 73 14.25 3.04 3.60
N HIS A 74 13.26 3.87 3.29
CA HIS A 74 13.44 5.22 2.77
C HIS A 74 13.11 6.34 3.78
N ASN A 75 12.64 6.00 4.99
CA ASN A 75 12.24 6.93 6.06
C ASN A 75 12.79 6.50 7.43
#